data_AF-A0A921EMA3-F1
#
_entry.id   AF-A0A921EMA3-F1
#
_cell.length_a   1.000
_cell.length_b   1.000
_cell.length_c   1.000
_cell.angle_alpha   90.00
_cell.angle_beta   90.00
_cell.angle_gamma   90.00
#
_symmetry.space_group_name_H-M   'P 1'
#
loop_
_entity.id
_entity.type
_entity.pdbx_description
1 polymer ?
#
loop_
_entity_poly.entity_id
_entity_poly.type
_entity_poly.pdbx_seq_one_letter_code
_entity_poly.pdbx_strand_id
1 'polypeptide(L)' 'FRNIEIGRAATGATGSPTATVTYCIDRSNVSAVSIDTGAPIDIDTTYNLSETVTLEKGNDSQWRVALVRNEQSQC' A
#
# COMPACT_ATOMS: atom_id res chain seq x y z
N PHE A 1 8.34 -1.44 -7.19
CA PHE A 1 8.28 -0.48 -6.07
C PHE A 1 9.52 0.39 -6.11
N ARG A 2 9.35 1.71 -5.96
CA ARG A 2 10.46 2.67 -5.86
C ARG A 2 10.16 3.70 -4.76
N ASN A 3 11.19 4.40 -4.30
CA ASN A 3 11.10 5.46 -3.27
C ASN A 3 10.46 4.96 -1.97
N ILE A 4 10.99 3.87 -1.40
CA ILE A 4 10.49 3.30 -0.15
C ILE A 4 10.97 4.19 1.01
N GLU A 5 10.03 4.77 1.73
CA GLU A 5 10.27 5.54 2.95
C GLU A 5 9.67 4.82 4.15
N ILE A 6 10.46 4.62 5.20
CA ILE A 6 10.00 4.03 6.46
C ILE A 6 9.92 5.15 7.50
N GLY A 7 8.70 5.53 7.86
CA GLY A 7 8.44 6.49 8.94
C GLY A 7 8.70 5.86 10.31
N ARG A 8 9.25 6.66 11.22
CA ARG A 8 9.57 6.20 12.58
C ARG A 8 8.31 5.95 13.40
N ALA A 9 8.46 5.04 14.37
CA ALA A 9 7.34 4.53 15.13
C ALA A 9 6.64 5.58 15.99
N ALA A 10 5.30 5.61 15.91
CA ALA A 10 4.44 6.35 16.82
C ALA A 10 3.67 5.37 17.72
N THR A 11 2.93 5.89 18.70
CA THR A 11 2.02 5.07 19.49
C THR A 11 0.63 5.15 18.87
N GLY A 12 0.07 4.01 18.46
CA GLY A 12 -1.29 3.92 17.92
C GLY A 12 -2.35 4.17 18.98
N ALA A 13 -3.62 4.27 18.56
CA ALA A 13 -4.76 4.49 19.46
C ALA A 13 -4.94 3.38 20.51
N THR A 14 -4.37 2.20 20.26
CA THR A 14 -4.37 1.00 21.12
C THR A 14 -3.19 0.95 22.09
N GLY A 15 -2.28 1.93 22.06
CA GLY A 15 -1.04 1.88 22.84
C GLY A 15 0.08 1.06 22.20
N SER A 16 -0.19 0.35 21.10
CA SER A 16 0.79 -0.44 20.35
C SER A 16 1.73 0.46 19.52
N PRO A 17 3.01 0.08 19.35
CA PRO A 17 3.88 0.73 18.38
C PRO A 17 3.31 0.61 16.96
N THR A 18 3.29 1.72 16.23
CA THR A 18 2.95 1.77 14.80
C THR A 18 4.18 2.12 13.98
N ALA A 19 4.18 1.82 12.69
CA ALA A 19 5.19 2.28 11.72
C ALA A 19 4.50 2.56 10.39
N THR A 20 5.08 3.42 9.55
CA THR A 20 4.55 3.66 8.20
C THR A 20 5.58 3.29 7.16
N VAL A 21 5.13 2.67 6.07
CA VAL A 21 5.94 2.41 4.89
C VAL A 21 5.23 3.05 3.71
N THR A 22 5.87 4.00 3.06
CA THR A 22 5.34 4.64 1.86
C THR A 22 6.19 4.26 0.66
N TYR A 23 5.57 3.89 -0.45
CA TYR A 23 6.28 3.55 -1.69
C TYR A 23 5.45 3.83 -2.93
N CYS A 24 6.14 3.95 -4.06
CA CYS A 24 5.51 4.15 -5.36
C CYS A 24 5.31 2.82 -6.09
N ILE A 25 4.06 2.59 -6.49
CA ILE A 25 3.60 1.47 -7.30
C ILE A 25 3.58 1.91 -8.75
N ASP A 26 4.41 1.23 -9.55
CA ASP A 26 4.38 1.31 -11.00
C ASP A 26 3.26 0.39 -11.52
N ARG A 27 2.31 0.97 -12.26
CA ARG A 27 1.13 0.27 -12.77
C ARG A 27 1.20 -0.07 -14.26
N SER A 28 2.33 0.20 -14.92
CA SER A 28 2.52 -0.05 -16.36
C SER A 28 2.30 -1.50 -16.78
N ASN A 29 2.50 -2.45 -15.86
CA ASN A 29 2.33 -3.89 -16.11
C ASN A 29 1.12 -4.49 -15.37
N VAL A 30 0.20 -3.65 -14.87
CA VAL A 30 -1.02 -4.12 -14.23
C VAL A 30 -2.10 -4.32 -15.28
N SER A 31 -2.77 -5.46 -15.24
CA SER A 31 -3.96 -5.74 -16.04
C SER A 31 -5.10 -6.16 -15.14
N ALA A 32 -6.33 -5.86 -15.56
CA ALA A 32 -7.55 -6.32 -14.91
C ALA A 32 -8.29 -7.25 -15.87
N VAL A 33 -8.91 -8.28 -15.32
CA VAL A 33 -9.75 -9.23 -16.06
C VAL A 33 -11.05 -9.46 -15.32
N SER A 34 -12.14 -9.63 -16.06
CA SER A 34 -13.44 -10.00 -15.51
C SER A 34 -13.41 -11.44 -15.01
N ILE A 35 -13.87 -11.69 -13.78
CA ILE A 35 -13.94 -13.05 -13.23
C ILE A 35 -14.97 -13.92 -13.94
N ASP A 36 -16.08 -13.33 -14.42
CA ASP A 36 -17.18 -14.08 -15.03
C ASP A 36 -16.89 -14.44 -16.49
N THR A 37 -16.20 -13.55 -17.22
CA THR A 37 -15.99 -13.69 -18.67
C THR A 37 -14.55 -13.96 -19.06
N GLY A 38 -13.59 -13.72 -18.17
CA GLY A 38 -12.15 -13.76 -18.47
C GLY A 38 -11.66 -12.65 -19.40
N ALA A 39 -12.54 -11.73 -19.83
CA ALA A 39 -12.19 -10.66 -20.74
C ALA A 39 -11.33 -9.58 -20.03
N PRO A 40 -10.35 -8.95 -20.73
CA PRO A 40 -9.63 -7.80 -20.21
C PRO A 40 -10.57 -6.64 -19.87
N ILE A 41 -10.27 -5.95 -18.78
CA ILE A 41 -10.93 -4.71 -18.38
C ILE A 41 -9.91 -3.58 -18.56
N ASP A 42 -10.31 -2.54 -19.31
CA ASP A 42 -9.50 -1.34 -19.45
C ASP A 42 -9.41 -0.62 -18.10
N ILE A 43 -8.17 -0.42 -17.64
CA ILE A 43 -7.86 0.32 -16.43
C ILE A 43 -6.91 1.46 -16.76
N ASP A 44 -7.13 2.61 -16.13
CA ASP A 44 -6.20 3.72 -16.24
C ASP A 44 -4.92 3.39 -15.45
N THR A 45 -3.83 3.14 -16.18
CA THR A 45 -2.46 2.91 -15.67
C THR A 45 -1.53 4.09 -15.96
N THR A 46 -2.07 5.24 -16.38
CA THR A 46 -1.29 6.43 -16.77
C THR A 46 -0.62 7.08 -15.57
N TYR A 47 -1.14 6.82 -14.37
CA TYR A 47 -0.61 7.32 -13.11
C TYR A 47 -0.09 6.18 -12.23
N ASN A 48 1.01 6.46 -11.51
CA ASN A 48 1.48 5.61 -10.43
C ASN A 48 0.62 5.81 -9.19
N LEU A 49 0.73 4.89 -8.24
CA LEU A 49 0.11 5.06 -6.92
C LEU A 49 1.20 5.28 -5.88
N SER A 50 1.00 6.26 -5.01
CA SER A 50 1.70 6.30 -3.73
C SER A 50 0.90 5.45 -2.74
N GLU A 51 1.47 4.34 -2.30
CA GLU A 51 0.88 3.46 -1.30
C GLU A 51 1.53 3.74 0.05
N THR A 52 0.71 4.07 1.04
CA THR A 52 1.13 4.19 2.44
C THR A 52 0.51 3.06 3.25
N VAL A 53 1.38 2.22 3.78
CA VAL A 53 1.05 1.09 4.65
C VAL A 53 1.34 1.47 6.08
N THR A 54 0.33 1.43 6.94
CA THR A 54 0.51 1.53 8.39
C THR A 54 0.60 0.13 8.98
N LEU A 55 1.70 -0.12 9.70
CA LEU A 55 1.96 -1.33 10.43
C LEU A 55 1.66 -1.10 11.92
N GLU A 56 1.08 -2.09 12.58
CA GLU A 56 0.93 -2.13 14.04
C GLU A 56 1.64 -3.38 14.59
N LYS A 57 2.36 -3.21 15.70
CA LYS A 57 3.05 -4.32 16.37
C LYS A 57 2.10 -5.00 17.35
N GLY A 58 1.80 -6.28 17.11
CA GLY A 58 1.01 -7.10 18.01
C GLY A 58 1.74 -7.48 19.30
N ASN A 59 0.98 -8.01 20.26
CA ASN A 59 1.50 -8.50 21.54
C ASN A 59 2.50 -9.66 21.40
N ASP A 60 2.43 -10.37 20.28
CA ASP A 60 3.38 -11.42 19.88
C ASP A 60 4.65 -10.88 19.22
N SER A 61 4.86 -9.56 19.29
CA SER A 61 5.98 -8.83 18.69
C SER A 61 6.05 -8.85 17.16
N GLN A 62 5.01 -9.31 16.47
CA GLN A 62 4.96 -9.28 15.02
C GLN A 62 4.28 -8.02 14.49
N TRP A 63 4.84 -7.44 13.43
CA TRP A 63 4.24 -6.32 12.71
C TRP A 63 3.21 -6.82 11.71
N ARG A 64 2.04 -6.19 11.69
CA ARG A 64 0.96 -6.51 10.77
C ARG A 64 0.44 -5.26 10.09
N VAL A 65 -0.04 -5.41 8.87
CA VAL A 65 -0.72 -4.32 8.16
C VAL A 65 -2.03 -4.02 8.88
N ALA A 66 -2.13 -2.80 9.41
CA ALA A 66 -3.34 -2.29 10.03
C ALA A 66 -4.17 -1.50 9.01
N LEU A 67 -3.51 -0.78 8.10
CA LEU A 67 -4.16 0.06 7.10
C LEU A 67 -3.30 0.19 5.85
N VAL A 68 -3.95 0.20 4.69
CA VAL A 68 -3.35 0.54 3.40
C VAL A 68 -4.13 1.71 2.81
N ARG A 69 -3.44 2.74 2.35
CA ARG A 69 -4.03 3.87 1.62
C ARG A 69 -3.27 4.12 0.33
N ASN A 70 -4.04 4.33 -0.74
CA ASN A 70 -3.53 4.56 -2.09
C ASN A 70 -4.04 5.88 -2.63
N GLU A 71 -3.12 6.66 -3.20
CA GLU A 71 -3.42 7.93 -3.85
C GLU A 71 -2.69 7.99 -5.19
N GLN A 72 -3.32 8.57 -6.21
CA GLN A 72 -2.67 8.80 -7.49
C GLN A 72 -1.50 9.77 -7.31
N SER A 73 -0.34 9.43 -7.86
CA SER A 73 0.87 10.24 -7.74
C SER A 73 1.76 10.11 -8.97
N GLN A 74 2.57 11.14 -9.24
CA GLN A 74 3.59 11.16 -10.29
C GLN A 74 4.99 10.78 -9.78
N CYS A 75 5.05 10.16 -8.61
CA CYS A 75 6.24 9.44 -8.22
C CYS A 75 6.48 8.22 -9.12
#